data_AF-A9FAU6-F1
#
_entry.id   AF-A9FAU6-F1
#
_cell.length_a   1.000
_cell.length_b   1.000
_cell.length_c   1.000
_cell.angle_alpha   90.00
_cell.angle_beta   90.00
_cell.angle_gamma   90.00
#
_symmetry.space_group_name_H-M   'P 1'
#
loop_
_entity.id
_entity.type
_entity.pdbx_description
1 polymer ?
#
loop_
_entity_poly.entity_id
_entity_poly.type
_entity_poly.pdbx_seq_one_letter_code
_entity_poly.pdbx_strand_id
1 'polypeptide(L)' 'MRGCREAWHASLQARILRSTEDGELASDTDAAALATFYVTVLLGMSVQARDGASRESLRAAVEAAMRAWPGPGAPRGP' A
#
# COMPACT_ATOMS: atom_id res chain seq x y z
N MET A 1 -5.72 -21.00 2.63
CA MET A 1 -5.69 -19.58 3.07
C MET A 1 -4.28 -18.93 3.15
N ARG A 2 -3.15 -19.66 3.00
CA ARG A 2 -1.80 -19.03 2.89
C ARG A 2 -1.47 -18.57 1.46
N GLY A 3 -1.63 -19.45 0.46
CA GLY A 3 -1.32 -19.11 -0.94
C GLY A 3 -2.12 -17.93 -1.53
N CYS A 4 -3.36 -17.68 -1.07
CA CYS A 4 -4.14 -16.51 -1.52
C CYS A 4 -3.53 -15.19 -1.00
N ARG A 5 -2.95 -15.20 0.22
CA ARG A 5 -2.30 -14.02 0.81
C ARG A 5 -0.98 -13.70 0.11
N GLU A 6 -0.20 -14.73 -0.19
CA GLU A 6 1.05 -14.60 -0.95
C GLU A 6 0.77 -14.12 -2.39
N ALA A 7 -0.24 -14.68 -3.06
CA ALA A 7 -0.64 -14.24 -4.40
C ALA A 7 -1.14 -12.78 -4.41
N TRP A 8 -1.90 -12.36 -3.41
CA TRP A 8 -2.35 -10.98 -3.30
C TRP A 8 -1.20 -10.00 -3.02
N HIS A 9 -0.30 -10.35 -2.11
CA HIS A 9 0.91 -9.54 -1.83
C HIS A 9 1.77 -9.39 -3.10
N ALA A 10 2.02 -10.48 -3.82
CA ALA A 10 2.76 -10.45 -5.08
C ALA A 10 2.07 -9.60 -6.16
N SER A 11 0.73 -9.67 -6.24
CA SER A 11 -0.05 -8.86 -7.18
C SER A 11 0.05 -7.37 -6.87
N LEU A 12 0.02 -7.01 -5.58
CA LEU A 12 0.18 -5.62 -5.13
C LEU A 12 1.58 -5.10 -5.42
N GLN A 13 2.61 -5.90 -5.12
CA GLN A 13 3.99 -5.56 -5.44
C GLN A 13 4.17 -5.33 -6.95
N ALA A 14 3.68 -6.25 -7.80
CA ALA A 14 3.77 -6.11 -9.25
C ALA A 14 3.09 -4.83 -9.76
N ARG A 15 1.92 -4.47 -9.19
CA ARG A 15 1.23 -3.23 -9.55
C ARG A 15 2.04 -1.99 -9.16
N ILE A 16 2.70 -1.99 -8.02
CA ILE A 16 3.56 -0.89 -7.55
C ILE A 16 4.78 -0.75 -8.45
N LEU A 17 5.46 -1.86 -8.80
CA LEU A 17 6.56 -1.83 -9.78
C LEU A 17 6.10 -1.19 -11.08
N ARG A 18 4.95 -1.61 -11.61
CA ARG A 18 4.41 -1.02 -12.84
C ARG A 18 4.17 0.49 -12.70
N SER A 19 3.64 0.96 -11.57
CA SER A 19 3.49 2.41 -11.34
C SER A 19 4.84 3.16 -11.27
N THR A 20 5.92 2.52 -10.81
CA THR A 20 7.26 3.13 -10.89
C THR A 20 7.77 3.20 -12.33
N GLU A 21 7.51 2.18 -13.13
CA GLU A 21 7.86 2.12 -14.57
C GLU A 21 7.06 3.15 -15.38
N ASP A 22 5.77 3.30 -15.07
CA ASP A 22 4.86 4.28 -15.67
C ASP A 22 5.14 5.72 -15.21
N GLY A 23 6.06 5.94 -14.26
CA GLY A 23 6.41 7.25 -13.71
C GLY A 23 5.37 7.86 -12.78
N GLU A 24 4.36 7.08 -12.36
CA GLU A 24 3.36 7.51 -11.38
C GLU A 24 3.94 7.63 -9.97
N LEU A 25 5.00 6.86 -9.68
CA LEU A 25 5.74 6.88 -8.40
C LEU A 25 7.21 7.21 -8.64
N ALA A 26 7.87 7.68 -7.58
CA ALA A 26 9.31 7.85 -7.60
C ALA A 26 10.03 6.54 -7.96
N SER A 27 11.05 6.63 -8.83
CA SER A 27 11.77 5.44 -9.33
C SER A 27 12.58 4.70 -8.27
N ASP A 28 12.83 5.33 -7.12
CA ASP A 28 13.50 4.76 -5.95
C ASP A 28 12.51 4.18 -4.92
N THR A 29 11.22 4.09 -5.27
CA THR A 29 10.20 3.45 -4.42
C THR A 29 10.54 1.97 -4.22
N ASP A 30 10.76 1.56 -2.97
CA ASP A 30 10.84 0.14 -2.61
C ASP A 30 9.44 -0.49 -2.67
N ALA A 31 9.13 -1.11 -3.80
CA ALA A 31 7.83 -1.72 -4.04
C ALA A 31 7.50 -2.89 -3.10
N ALA A 32 8.51 -3.64 -2.64
CA ALA A 32 8.31 -4.76 -1.73
C ALA A 32 7.97 -4.27 -0.32
N ALA A 33 8.68 -3.24 0.15
CA ALA A 33 8.39 -2.58 1.41
C ALA A 33 6.99 -1.92 1.38
N LEU A 34 6.67 -1.22 0.30
CA LEU A 34 5.38 -0.55 0.16
C LEU A 34 4.21 -1.55 0.10
N ALA A 35 4.35 -2.65 -0.64
CA ALA A 35 3.36 -3.72 -0.65
C ALA A 35 3.15 -4.29 0.77
N THR A 36 4.24 -4.57 1.48
CA THR A 36 4.21 -5.10 2.84
C THR A 36 3.52 -4.14 3.82
N PHE A 37 3.76 -2.84 3.69
CA PHE A 37 3.08 -1.82 4.48
C PHE A 37 1.55 -1.87 4.27
N TYR A 38 1.08 -1.82 3.02
CA TYR A 38 -0.36 -1.82 2.75
C TYR A 38 -1.06 -3.14 3.08
N VAL A 39 -0.36 -4.27 2.90
CA VAL A 39 -0.83 -5.58 3.39
C VAL A 39 -1.04 -5.55 4.91
N THR A 40 -0.07 -5.00 5.65
CA THR A 40 -0.14 -4.90 7.10
C THR A 40 -1.28 -3.99 7.54
N VAL A 41 -1.45 -2.82 6.89
CA VAL A 41 -2.56 -1.90 7.15
C VAL A 41 -3.90 -2.59 6.93
N LEU A 42 -4.10 -3.26 5.79
CA LEU A 42 -5.37 -3.94 5.48
C LEU A 42 -5.70 -5.04 6.50
N LEU A 43 -4.71 -5.85 6.87
CA LEU A 43 -4.89 -6.92 7.85
C LEU A 43 -5.20 -6.35 9.25
N GLY A 44 -4.49 -5.30 9.67
CA GLY A 44 -4.73 -4.62 10.94
C GLY A 44 -6.12 -3.99 11.01
N MET A 45 -6.56 -3.33 9.92
CA MET A 45 -7.92 -2.78 9.81
C MET A 45 -8.99 -3.87 9.88
N SER A 46 -8.73 -5.04 9.27
CA SER A 46 -9.65 -6.18 9.33
C SER A 46 -9.81 -6.73 10.75
N VAL A 47 -8.73 -6.73 11.55
CA VAL A 47 -8.79 -7.10 12.97
C VAL A 47 -9.59 -6.07 13.77
N GLN A 48 -9.27 -4.78 13.62
CA GLN A 48 -9.99 -3.71 14.32
C GLN A 48 -11.48 -3.68 13.99
N ALA A 49 -11.85 -3.93 12.73
CA ALA A 49 -13.25 -4.03 12.31
C ALA A 49 -13.99 -5.18 13.03
N ARG A 50 -13.32 -6.33 13.19
CA ARG A 50 -13.88 -7.48 13.93
C ARG A 50 -14.05 -7.18 15.42
N ASP A 51 -13.16 -6.36 15.97
CA ASP A 51 -13.19 -5.94 17.37
C ASP A 51 -14.17 -4.78 17.64
N GLY A 52 -14.89 -4.32 16.61
CA GLY A 52 -15.95 -3.33 16.74
C GLY A 52 -15.52 -1.87 16.50
N ALA A 53 -14.36 -1.64 15.88
CA ALA A 53 -13.95 -0.29 15.50
C ALA A 53 -14.99 0.38 14.60
N SER A 54 -15.22 1.68 14.82
CA SER A 54 -16.18 2.44 14.03
C SER A 54 -15.71 2.58 12.58
N ARG A 55 -16.67 2.73 11.65
CA ARG A 55 -16.37 3.01 10.25
C ARG A 55 -15.54 4.28 10.07
N GLU A 56 -15.79 5.29 10.89
CA GLU A 56 -15.06 6.56 10.88
C GLU A 56 -13.59 6.36 11.27
N SER A 57 -13.32 5.61 12.33
CA SER A 57 -11.96 5.30 12.78
C SER A 57 -11.18 4.49 11.73
N LEU A 58 -11.80 3.48 11.13
CA LEU A 58 -11.19 2.70 10.04
C LEU A 58 -10.92 3.56 8.81
N ARG A 59 -11.83 4.50 8.51
CA ARG A 59 -11.64 5.45 7.40
C ARG A 59 -10.46 6.40 7.67
N ALA A 60 -10.36 6.94 8.88
CA ALA A 60 -9.24 7.79 9.25
C ALA A 60 -7.89 7.05 9.16
N ALA A 61 -7.86 5.76 9.52
CA ALA A 61 -6.68 4.92 9.39
C ALA A 61 -6.24 4.73 7.93
N VAL A 62 -7.16 4.40 7.01
CA VAL A 62 -6.80 4.26 5.59
C VAL A 62 -6.41 5.60 4.98
N GLU A 63 -7.06 6.70 5.35
CA GLU A 63 -6.68 8.04 4.89
C GLU A 63 -5.26 8.42 5.34
N ALA A 64 -4.87 8.05 6.56
CA ALA A 64 -3.49 8.20 7.03
C ALA A 64 -2.51 7.33 6.23
N ALA A 65 -2.87 6.07 5.95
CA ALA A 65 -2.04 5.19 5.13
C ALA A 65 -1.90 5.69 3.68
N MET A 66 -2.94 6.30 3.10
CA MET A 66 -2.86 6.89 1.75
C MET A 66 -1.99 8.14 1.70
N ARG A 67 -1.85 8.89 2.80
CA ARG A 67 -0.87 10.00 2.88
C ARG A 67 0.58 9.52 2.87
N ALA A 68 0.82 8.26 3.24
CA ALA A 68 2.14 7.64 3.10
C ALA A 68 2.41 7.11 1.68
N TRP A 69 1.44 7.17 0.77
CA TRP A 69 1.63 6.77 -0.61
C TRP A 69 2.63 7.72 -1.28
N PRO A 70 3.73 7.21 -1.88
CA PRO A 70 4.72 8.06 -2.51
C PRO A 70 4.11 8.78 -3.72
N GLY A 71 4.43 10.06 -3.87
CA GLY A 71 4.10 10.80 -5.08
C GLY A 71 5.06 10.47 -6.23
N PRO A 72 4.84 11.07 -7.41
CA PRO A 72 5.83 11.08 -8.47
C PRO A 72 7.15 11.65 -7.93
N GLY A 73 8.27 10.99 -8.24
CA GLY A 73 9.58 11.54 -7.92
C GLY A 73 9.78 12.88 -8.63
N ALA A 74 10.62 13.75 -8.06
CA ALA A 74 10.98 15.00 -8.73
C ALA A 74 11.48 14.70 -10.16
N PRO A 75 11.10 15.50 -11.18
CA PRO A 75 11.62 15.31 -12.52
C PRO A 75 13.15 15.30 -12.43
N ARG A 76 13.78 14.24 -12.95
CA ARG A 76 15.24 14.23 -13.09
C ARG A 76 15.60 15.49 -13.87
N GLY A 77 16.29 16.43 -13.20
CA GLY A 77 16.84 17.62 -13.83
C GLY A 77 17.77 17.24 -14.99
N PRO A 78 18.05 18.17 -15.90
CA PRO A 78 18.58 17.92 -17.25
C PRO A 78 19.85 17.07 -17.27
#